data_AF-A0A7C5E0V9-F1
#
_entry.id   AF-A0A7C5E0V9-F1
#
_cell.length_a   1.000
_cell.length_b   1.000
_cell.length_c   1.000
_cell.angle_alpha   90.00
_cell.angle_beta   90.00
_cell.angle_gamma   90.00
#
_symmetry.space_group_name_H-M   'P 1'
#
loop_
_entity.id
_entity.type
_entity.pdbx_description
1 polymer ?
#
loop_
_entity_poly.entity_id
_entity_poly.type
_entity_poly.pdbx_seq_one_letter_code
_entity_poly.pdbx_strand_id
1 'polypeptide(L)'
;MAGLNTNIKRNKVNYHLQTEDKGKGINYVETVVFKSGKVLFSRKSSYASFLNQPDLKEKIQELITKQHEECLQEVSAGKFDHL
;
A
#
# COMPACT_ATOMS: atom_id res chain seq x y z
N MET A 1 7.33 1.20 -13.01
CA MET A 1 7.15 1.83 -11.69
C MET A 1 7.28 0.74 -10.65
N ALA A 2 8.09 0.99 -9.62
CA ALA A 2 8.40 0.02 -8.59
C ALA A 2 7.37 0.13 -7.48
N GLY A 3 6.67 -0.96 -7.18
CA GLY A 3 5.91 -1.07 -5.93
C GLY A 3 6.86 -1.12 -4.73
N LEU A 4 6.31 -0.94 -3.53
CA LEU A 4 7.04 -1.07 -2.27
C LEU A 4 6.65 -2.37 -1.57
N ASN A 5 7.64 -3.07 -1.03
CA ASN A 5 7.45 -4.30 -0.27
C ASN A 5 8.21 -4.20 1.06
N THR A 6 7.51 -4.41 2.17
CA THR A 6 8.12 -4.37 3.51
C THR A 6 7.62 -5.52 4.36
N ASN A 7 8.55 -6.23 4.99
CA ASN A 7 8.26 -7.20 6.04
C ASN A 7 8.41 -6.52 7.40
N ILE A 8 7.40 -6.63 8.25
CA ILE A 8 7.44 -6.11 9.61
C ILE A 8 6.97 -7.17 10.61
N LYS A 9 7.70 -7.31 11.70
CA LYS A 9 7.36 -8.23 12.79
C LYS A 9 6.80 -7.43 13.96
N ARG A 10 5.60 -7.80 14.41
CA ARG A 10 4.93 -7.22 15.58
C ARG A 10 4.38 -8.35 16.44
N ASN A 11 4.64 -8.33 17.75
CA ASN A 11 4.10 -9.30 18.72
C ASN A 11 4.24 -10.78 18.27
N LYS A 12 5.40 -11.14 17.72
CA LYS A 12 5.72 -12.47 17.14
C LYS A 12 4.95 -12.84 15.86
N VAL A 13 4.07 -11.98 15.37
CA VAL A 13 3.38 -12.11 14.09
C VAL A 13 4.19 -11.41 13.00
N ASN A 14 4.34 -12.06 11.85
CA ASN A 14 4.95 -11.46 10.67
C ASN A 14 3.86 -10.92 9.74
N TYR A 15 4.00 -9.64 9.42
CA TYR A 15 3.19 -8.96 8.43
C TYR A 15 4.03 -8.67 7.19
N HIS A 16 3.42 -8.79 6.02
CA HIS A 16 4.01 -8.37 4.76
C HIS A 16 3.12 -7.30 4.14
N LEU A 17 3.70 -6.16 3.78
CA LEU A 17 2.99 -5.07 3.12
C LEU A 17 3.53 -4.94 1.71
N GLN A 18 2.64 -5.02 0.73
CA GLN A 18 2.94 -4.80 -0.68
C GLN A 18 2.11 -3.63 -1.17
N THR A 19 2.71 -2.65 -1.84
CA THR A 19 2.00 -1.48 -2.40
C THR A 19 2.37 -1.30 -3.86
N GLU A 20 1.38 -1.28 -4.75
CA GLU A 20 1.57 -1.29 -6.19
C GLU A 20 0.62 -0.34 -6.91
N ASP A 21 1.11 0.29 -7.96
CA ASP A 21 0.25 0.88 -9.00
C ASP A 21 -0.34 -0.24 -9.87
N LYS A 22 -1.67 -0.31 -9.98
CA LYS A 22 -2.35 -1.26 -10.88
C LYS A 22 -2.40 -0.79 -12.33
N GLY A 23 -1.76 0.33 -12.64
CA GLY A 23 -1.56 0.86 -13.98
C GLY A 23 -2.69 1.77 -14.44
N LYS A 24 -2.40 2.60 -15.45
CA LYS A 24 -3.27 3.69 -15.92
C LYS A 24 -4.67 3.27 -16.35
N GLY A 25 -4.84 2.04 -16.83
CA GLY A 25 -6.15 1.49 -17.22
C GLY A 25 -7.05 1.18 -16.03
N ILE A 26 -6.46 0.87 -14.88
CA ILE A 26 -7.18 0.54 -13.64
C ILE A 26 -7.19 1.73 -12.66
N ASN A 27 -6.21 2.65 -12.78
CA ASN A 27 -6.14 3.98 -12.18
C ASN A 27 -6.13 4.09 -10.65
N TYR A 28 -5.65 3.06 -9.94
CA TYR A 28 -5.43 3.11 -8.50
C TYR A 28 -4.12 2.48 -8.04
N VAL A 29 -3.67 2.93 -6.87
CA VAL A 29 -2.62 2.29 -6.07
C VAL A 29 -3.30 1.39 -5.03
N GLU A 30 -2.80 0.17 -4.87
CA GLU A 30 -3.29 -0.78 -3.88
C GLU A 30 -2.18 -1.20 -2.92
N THR A 31 -2.49 -1.16 -1.63
CA THR A 31 -1.68 -1.77 -0.57
C THR A 31 -2.39 -3.02 -0.09
N VAL A 32 -1.69 -4.15 -0.05
CA VAL A 32 -2.17 -5.40 0.53
C VAL A 32 -1.32 -5.72 1.76
N VAL A 33 -1.99 -5.94 2.88
CA VAL A 33 -1.36 -6.37 4.13
C VAL A 33 -1.64 -7.86 4.29
N PHE A 34 -0.58 -8.66 4.36
CA PHE A 34 -0.64 -10.08 4.63
C PHE A 34 -0.25 -10.36 6.07
N LYS A 35 -0.90 -11.37 6.67
CA LYS A 35 -0.55 -11.95 7.97
C LYS A 35 -0.37 -13.45 7.78
N SER A 36 0.84 -13.96 8.02
CA SER A 36 1.17 -15.38 7.83
C SER A 36 0.75 -15.94 6.46
N GLY A 37 0.96 -15.17 5.38
CA GLY A 37 0.65 -15.57 4.00
C GLY A 37 -0.82 -15.40 3.57
N LYS A 38 -1.72 -14.95 4.45
CA LYS A 38 -3.11 -14.64 4.10
C LYS A 38 -3.31 -13.14 3.98
N VAL A 39 -4.15 -12.70 3.04
CA VAL A 39 -4.59 -11.31 2.97
C VAL A 39 -5.41 -10.99 4.21
N LEU A 40 -4.97 -9.98 4.96
CA LEU A 40 -5.66 -9.47 6.13
C LEU A 40 -6.51 -8.25 5.78
N PHE A 41 -5.96 -7.39 4.93
CA PHE A 41 -6.55 -6.11 4.57
C PHE A 41 -5.99 -5.63 3.24
N SER A 42 -6.79 -4.89 2.47
CA SER A 42 -6.29 -4.11 1.34
C SER A 42 -6.86 -2.69 1.36
N ARG A 43 -6.04 -1.73 0.91
CA ARG A 43 -6.40 -0.32 0.73
C ARG A 43 -6.20 0.04 -0.72
N LYS A 44 -7.17 0.74 -1.30
CA LYS A 44 -7.11 1.26 -2.67
C LYS A 44 -7.26 2.78 -2.65
N SER A 45 -6.38 3.47 -3.38
CA SER A 45 -6.49 4.91 -3.59
C SER A 45 -6.46 5.19 -5.09
N SER A 46 -7.55 5.75 -5.61
CA SER A 46 -7.62 6.14 -7.01
C SER A 46 -6.80 7.40 -7.26
N TYR A 47 -6.15 7.45 -8.42
CA TYR A 47 -5.51 8.64 -8.96
C TYR A 47 -6.18 9.11 -10.27
N ALA A 48 -7.42 8.66 -10.54
CA ALA A 48 -8.16 8.97 -11.76
C ALA A 48 -8.19 10.48 -12.08
N SER A 49 -8.33 11.31 -11.05
CA SER A 49 -8.34 12.78 -11.17
C SER A 49 -7.05 13.39 -11.72
N PHE A 50 -5.94 12.65 -11.72
CA PHE A 50 -4.63 13.12 -12.15
C PHE A 50 -4.17 12.50 -13.48
N LEU A 51 -4.97 11.66 -14.13
CA LEU A 51 -4.55 10.86 -15.31
C LEU A 51 -3.99 11.67 -16.49
N ASN A 52 -4.44 12.91 -16.66
CA ASN A 52 -4.02 13.79 -17.75
C ASN A 52 -2.96 14.82 -17.33
N GLN A 53 -2.49 14.74 -16.09
CA GLN A 53 -1.48 15.67 -15.60
C GLN A 53 -0.08 15.26 -16.10
N PRO A 54 0.78 16.22 -16.46
CA PRO A 54 2.12 15.93 -16.96
C PRO A 54 3.01 15.27 -15.89
N ASP A 55 2.76 15.54 -14.61
CA ASP A 55 3.45 15.01 -13.44
C ASP A 55 2.80 13.72 -12.88
N LEU A 56 1.94 13.03 -13.65
CA LEU A 56 1.23 11.83 -13.20
C LEU A 56 2.15 10.77 -12.59
N LYS A 57 3.33 10.54 -13.18
CA LYS A 57 4.27 9.52 -12.66
C LYS A 57 4.78 9.87 -11.26
N GLU A 58 5.11 11.14 -11.04
CA GLU A 58 5.58 11.63 -9.73
C GLU A 58 4.45 11.53 -8.70
N LYS A 59 3.23 11.97 -9.06
CA LYS A 59 2.05 11.83 -8.20
C LYS A 59 1.75 10.38 -7.81
N ILE A 60 1.86 9.44 -8.75
CA ILE A 60 1.68 8.01 -8.45
C ILE A 60 2.77 7.52 -7.48
N GLN A 61 4.02 7.93 -7.69
CA GLN A 61 5.13 7.52 -6.82
C GLN A 61 4.99 8.08 -5.40
N GLU A 62 4.57 9.34 -5.26
CA GLU A 62 4.24 9.96 -3.98
C GLU A 62 3.08 9.22 -3.30
N LEU A 63 2.02 8.89 -4.05
CA LEU A 63 0.89 8.14 -3.52
C LEU A 63 1.28 6.74 -3.05
N ILE A 64 2.09 6.01 -3.81
CA ILE A 64 2.64 4.70 -3.41
C ILE A 64 3.38 4.83 -2.09
N THR A 65 4.29 5.80 -1.99
CA THR A 65 5.15 5.98 -0.81
C THR A 65 4.32 6.35 0.41
N LYS A 66 3.47 7.37 0.29
CA LYS A 66 2.59 7.83 1.36
C LYS A 66 1.66 6.71 1.85
N GLN A 67 0.97 6.02 0.93
CA GLN A 67 0.04 4.96 1.30
C GLN A 67 0.76 3.78 1.99
N HIS A 68 1.97 3.45 1.53
CA HIS A 68 2.78 2.40 2.13
C HIS A 68 3.19 2.76 3.57
N GLU A 69 3.68 3.98 3.79
CA GLU A 69 4.07 4.49 5.11
C GLU A 69 2.89 4.54 6.09
N GLU A 70 1.72 5.00 5.63
CA GLU A 70 0.49 5.00 6.42
C GLU A 70 0.12 3.58 6.86
N CYS A 71 0.14 2.60 5.95
CA CYS A 71 -0.16 1.21 6.31
C CYS A 71 0.89 0.59 7.23
N LEU A 72 2.18 0.95 7.08
CA LEU A 72 3.23 0.54 8.01
C LEU A 72 2.98 1.08 9.43
N GLN A 73 2.59 2.34 9.55
CA GLN A 73 2.23 2.95 10.82
C GLN A 73 1.01 2.25 11.44
N GLU A 74 0.00 1.91 10.66
CA GLU A 74 -1.18 1.18 11.14
C GLU A 74 -0.84 -0.20 11.68
N VAL A 75 0.01 -0.97 10.98
CA VAL A 75 0.51 -2.25 11.48
C VAL A 75 1.33 -2.04 12.75
N SER A 76 2.22 -1.06 12.75
CA SER A 76 3.08 -0.74 13.91
C SER A 76 2.29 -0.26 15.12
N ALA A 77 1.15 0.40 14.92
CA ALA A 77 0.22 0.84 15.97
C ALA A 77 -0.67 -0.30 16.49
N GLY A 78 -0.67 -1.47 15.84
CA GLY A 78 -1.50 -2.60 16.23
C GLY A 78 -2.94 -2.52 15.77
N LYS A 79 -3.23 -1.70 14.74
CA LYS A 79 -4.57 -1.58 14.16
C LYS A 79 -5.17 -2.94 13.77
N PHE A 80 -4.32 -3.92 13.45
CA PHE A 80 -4.75 -5.25 13.00
C PHE A 80 -4.48 -6.36 14.02
N ASP A 81 -4.19 -6.04 15.29
CA ASP A 81 -3.91 -7.05 16.32
C ASP A 81 -5.17 -7.87 16.68
N HIS A 82 -6.35 -7.32 16.44
CA HIS A 82 -7.65 -7.94 16.75
C HIS A 82 -8.29 -8.70 15.57
N LEU A 83 -7.61 -8.73 14.41
CA LEU A 83 -8.02 -9.48 13.21
C LEU A 83 -7.18 -10.75 13.07
#